data_AF-L1JUZ8-F1
#
_entry.id   AF-L1JUZ8-F1
#
_cell.length_a   1.000
_cell.length_b   1.000
_cell.length_c   1.000
_cell.angle_alpha   90.00
_cell.angle_beta   90.00
_cell.angle_gamma   90.00
#
_symmetry.space_group_name_H-M   'P 1'
#
loop_
_entity.id
_entity.type
_entity.pdbx_description
1 polymer ?
#
loop_
_entity_poly.entity_id
_entity_poly.type
_entity_poly.pdbx_seq_one_letter_code
_entity_poly.pdbx_strand_id
1 'polypeptide(L)'
;MSRFGMPILVLNLGGEMMYILEQRLVAQKIANEKAKKVIGDILRTMFNPKFIAELFKPQELYSNTSTRQIFERIAHSSIMKLSESSMDKLFDLMTTGFKYQIISCSTPSQLVDITLNHLDNIRNMVKEDQSLQRLLQQTVVL
;
A
#
# COMPACT_ATOMS: atom_id res chain seq x y z
N MET A 1 -18.06 -14.32 8.41
CA MET A 1 -17.55 -13.40 7.38
C MET A 1 -16.24 -13.96 6.81
N SER A 2 -15.75 -13.45 5.68
CA SER A 2 -14.51 -13.94 5.05
C SER A 2 -13.31 -13.72 5.97
N ARG A 3 -12.60 -14.80 6.33
CA ARG A 3 -11.44 -14.75 7.24
C ARG A 3 -10.10 -14.49 6.53
N PHE A 4 -10.12 -14.36 5.20
CA PHE A 4 -8.92 -14.17 4.36
C PHE A 4 -8.99 -12.88 3.52
N GLY A 5 -9.88 -11.95 3.86
CA GLY A 5 -9.99 -10.68 3.14
C GLY A 5 -8.92 -9.65 3.51
N MET A 6 -8.19 -9.84 4.61
CA MET A 6 -7.25 -8.85 5.12
C MET A 6 -6.07 -8.57 4.16
N PRO A 7 -5.39 -9.58 3.58
CA PRO A 7 -4.29 -9.32 2.65
C PRO A 7 -4.76 -8.52 1.44
N ILE A 8 -5.91 -8.88 0.87
CA ILE A 8 -6.49 -8.16 -0.27
C ILE A 8 -6.77 -6.71 0.11
N LEU A 9 -7.41 -6.45 1.25
CA LEU A 9 -7.71 -5.08 1.69
C LEU A 9 -6.44 -4.24 1.85
N VAL A 10 -5.45 -4.74 2.60
CA VAL A 10 -4.25 -3.96 2.94
C VAL A 10 -3.31 -3.80 1.74
N LEU A 11 -3.15 -4.82 0.90
CA LEU A 11 -2.30 -4.72 -0.28
C LEU A 11 -2.85 -3.74 -1.30
N ASN A 12 -4.16 -3.77 -1.58
CA ASN A 12 -4.78 -2.85 -2.54
C ASN A 12 -4.82 -1.41 -2.02
N LEU A 13 -5.21 -1.19 -0.76
CA LEU A 13 -5.16 0.16 -0.17
C LEU A 13 -3.72 0.69 -0.12
N GLY A 14 -2.75 -0.15 0.20
CA GLY A 14 -1.35 0.25 0.17
C GLY A 14 -0.85 0.56 -1.24
N GLY A 15 -1.30 -0.17 -2.26
CA GLY A 15 -1.06 0.16 -3.66
C GLY A 15 -1.58 1.55 -4.04
N GLU A 16 -2.84 1.84 -3.72
CA GLU A 16 -3.43 3.18 -3.89
C GLU A 16 -2.64 4.27 -3.15
N MET A 17 -2.21 3.99 -1.92
CA MET A 17 -1.39 4.92 -1.14
C MET A 17 -0.08 5.23 -1.87
N MET A 18 0.60 4.20 -2.39
CA MET A 18 1.86 4.37 -3.10
C MET A 18 1.70 5.19 -4.38
N TYR A 19 0.64 4.96 -5.16
CA TYR A 19 0.33 5.79 -6.32
C TYR A 19 0.14 7.26 -5.95
N ILE A 20 -0.70 7.54 -4.95
CA ILE A 20 -1.01 8.91 -4.55
C ILE A 20 0.24 9.61 -4.03
N LEU A 21 1.06 8.92 -3.23
CA LEU A 21 2.28 9.49 -2.66
C LEU A 21 3.34 9.74 -3.74
N GLU A 22 3.56 8.81 -4.67
CA GLU A 22 4.48 8.99 -5.77
C GLU A 22 4.09 10.21 -6.61
N GLN A 23 2.83 10.31 -7.03
CA GLN A 23 2.32 11.45 -7.79
C GLN A 23 2.49 12.77 -7.04
N ARG A 24 2.23 12.80 -5.73
CA ARG A 24 2.42 14.00 -4.89
C ARG A 24 3.88 14.42 -4.81
N LEU A 25 4.80 13.46 -4.63
CA LEU A 25 6.24 13.74 -4.59
C LEU A 25 6.74 14.31 -5.92
N VAL A 26 6.26 13.78 -7.05
CA VAL A 26 6.57 14.30 -8.39
C VAL A 26 6.00 15.70 -8.60
N ALA A 27 4.73 15.94 -8.24
CA ALA A 27 4.08 17.24 -8.39
C ALA A 27 4.76 18.33 -7.55
N GLN A 28 5.28 17.98 -6.38
CA GLN A 28 6.05 18.88 -5.51
C GLN A 28 7.51 19.04 -5.92
N LYS A 29 7.95 18.37 -7.00
CA LYS A 29 9.34 18.40 -7.50
C LYS A 29 10.37 18.02 -6.42
N ILE A 30 10.02 17.04 -5.59
CA ILE A 30 10.95 16.52 -4.58
C ILE A 30 12.14 15.86 -5.30
N ALA A 31 13.36 16.10 -4.79
CA ALA A 31 14.57 15.50 -5.33
C ALA A 31 14.45 13.97 -5.39
N ASN A 32 14.87 13.37 -6.51
CA ASN A 32 14.66 11.95 -6.80
C ASN A 32 15.19 11.03 -5.68
N GLU A 33 16.39 11.30 -5.17
CA GLU A 33 16.98 10.57 -4.03
C GLU A 33 16.10 10.61 -2.77
N LYS A 34 15.53 11.77 -2.45
CA LYS A 34 14.65 11.93 -1.29
C LYS A 34 13.31 11.22 -1.51
N ALA A 35 12.76 11.29 -2.72
CA ALA A 35 11.53 10.60 -3.09
C ALA A 35 11.70 9.07 -2.99
N LYS A 36 12.78 8.53 -3.56
CA LYS A 36 13.17 7.11 -3.46
C LYS A 36 13.30 6.67 -2.01
N LYS A 37 13.94 7.48 -1.16
CA LYS A 37 14.05 7.18 0.28
C LYS A 37 12.69 7.12 0.97
N VAL A 38 11.82 8.10 0.72
CA VAL A 38 10.45 8.12 1.29
C VAL A 38 9.66 6.88 0.87
N ILE A 39 9.63 6.57 -0.43
CA ILE A 39 8.96 5.39 -0.98
C ILE A 39 9.54 4.11 -0.38
N GLY A 40 10.86 4.00 -0.34
CA GLY A 40 11.54 2.82 0.18
C GLY A 40 11.27 2.57 1.67
N ASP A 41 11.26 3.61 2.51
CA ASP A 41 10.99 3.49 3.94
C ASP A 41 9.54 3.01 4.20
N ILE A 42 8.58 3.53 3.43
CA ILE A 42 7.17 3.11 3.48
C ILE A 42 7.04 1.64 3.09
N LEU A 43 7.64 1.24 1.96
CA LEU A 43 7.55 -0.13 1.45
C LEU A 43 8.24 -1.14 2.38
N ARG A 44 9.39 -0.80 2.99
CA ARG A 44 10.04 -1.67 4.00
C ARG A 44 9.14 -1.93 5.20
N THR A 45 8.37 -0.93 5.62
CA THR A 45 7.43 -1.06 6.73
C THR A 45 6.21 -1.86 6.32
N MET A 46 5.62 -1.55 5.15
CA MET A 46 4.42 -2.21 4.64
C MET A 46 4.65 -3.69 4.30
N PHE A 47 5.83 -4.04 3.75
CA PHE A 47 6.22 -5.41 3.41
C PHE A 47 7.13 -6.02 4.47
N ASN A 48 7.02 -5.60 5.72
CA ASN A 48 7.72 -6.28 6.80
C ASN A 48 7.20 -7.74 6.90
N PRO A 49 8.08 -8.77 6.90
CA PRO A 49 7.63 -10.16 6.84
C PRO A 49 6.74 -10.58 8.01
N LYS A 50 6.97 -10.02 9.21
CA LYS A 50 6.11 -10.30 10.37
C LYS A 50 4.73 -9.69 10.17
N PHE A 51 4.68 -8.44 9.72
CA PHE A 51 3.41 -7.76 9.45
C PHE A 51 2.60 -8.50 8.36
N ILE A 52 3.23 -8.81 7.23
CA ILE A 52 2.59 -9.58 6.15
C ILE A 52 2.11 -10.95 6.67
N ALA A 53 2.94 -11.69 7.40
CA ALA A 53 2.53 -12.97 7.96
C ALA A 53 1.30 -12.86 8.88
N GLU A 54 1.18 -11.79 9.68
CA GLU A 54 -0.02 -11.55 10.48
C GLU A 54 -1.26 -11.26 9.61
N LEU A 55 -1.12 -10.57 8.48
CA LEU A 55 -2.25 -10.30 7.57
C LEU A 55 -2.83 -11.57 6.97
N PHE A 56 -1.98 -12.55 6.65
CA PHE A 56 -2.36 -13.82 6.03
C PHE A 56 -2.95 -14.84 7.02
N LYS A 57 -2.90 -14.57 8.33
CA LYS A 57 -3.61 -15.40 9.31
C LYS A 57 -5.12 -15.24 9.16
N PRO A 58 -5.90 -16.32 9.37
CA PRO A 58 -7.36 -16.22 9.39
C PRO A 58 -7.81 -15.24 10.48
N GLN A 59 -8.41 -14.12 10.09
CA GLN A 59 -8.86 -13.07 11.01
C GLN A 59 -10.06 -12.31 10.46
N GLU A 60 -10.83 -11.68 11.35
CA GLU A 60 -11.86 -10.73 10.93
C GLU A 60 -11.23 -9.47 10.36
N LEU A 61 -11.95 -8.80 9.45
CA LEU A 61 -11.48 -7.56 8.85
C LEU A 61 -11.34 -6.46 9.91
N TYR A 62 -10.34 -5.62 9.74
CA TYR A 62 -10.15 -4.46 10.60
C TYR A 62 -11.29 -3.48 10.41
N SER A 63 -11.64 -2.78 11.49
CA SER A 63 -12.52 -1.62 11.40
C SER A 63 -11.89 -0.55 10.49
N ASN A 64 -12.72 0.35 9.97
CA ASN A 64 -12.22 1.48 9.18
C ASN A 64 -11.20 2.32 9.99
N THR A 65 -11.51 2.58 11.26
CA THR A 65 -10.62 3.29 12.20
C THR A 65 -9.29 2.58 12.39
N SER A 66 -9.30 1.27 12.62
CA SER A 66 -8.07 0.48 12.78
C SER A 66 -7.25 0.45 11.49
N THR A 67 -7.91 0.32 10.34
CA THR A 67 -7.26 0.38 9.03
C THR A 67 -6.58 1.73 8.80
N ARG A 68 -7.27 2.84 9.11
CA ARG A 68 -6.70 4.21 9.03
C ARG A 68 -5.46 4.34 9.90
N GLN A 69 -5.51 3.87 11.15
CA GLN A 69 -4.37 3.94 12.08
C GLN A 69 -3.15 3.15 11.58
N ILE A 70 -3.36 2.01 10.94
CA ILE A 70 -2.27 1.23 10.34
C ILE A 70 -1.60 2.02 9.22
N PHE A 71 -2.37 2.59 8.29
CA PHE A 71 -1.81 3.37 7.18
C PHE A 71 -1.17 4.68 7.64
N GLU A 72 -1.69 5.32 8.69
CA GLU A 72 -1.04 6.48 9.30
C GLU A 72 0.35 6.13 9.84
N ARG A 73 0.47 5.03 10.59
CA ARG A 73 1.77 4.53 11.09
C ARG A 73 2.72 4.16 9.96
N ILE A 74 2.21 3.54 8.89
CA ILE A 74 3.02 3.19 7.72
C ILE A 74 3.52 4.45 7.01
N ALA A 75 2.67 5.45 6.76
CA ALA A 75 3.06 6.69 6.09
C ALA A 75 4.11 7.48 6.90
N HIS A 76 3.92 7.56 8.22
CA HIS A 76 4.84 8.22 9.15
C HIS A 76 6.09 7.40 9.50
N SER A 77 6.25 6.18 8.96
CA SER A 77 7.52 5.44 9.05
C SER A 77 8.65 6.09 8.25
N SER A 78 8.30 6.92 7.27
CA SER A 78 9.25 7.67 6.45
C SER A 78 9.60 9.02 7.06
N ILE A 79 10.61 9.68 6.49
CA ILE A 79 10.97 11.06 6.85
C ILE A 79 9.88 12.09 6.48
N MET A 80 8.93 11.73 5.61
CA MET A 80 7.85 12.62 5.19
C MET A 80 6.84 12.81 6.33
N LYS A 81 6.60 14.08 6.68
CA LYS A 81 5.60 14.45 7.69
C LYS A 81 4.31 14.90 7.00
N LEU A 82 3.27 14.08 7.10
CA LEU A 82 1.91 14.44 6.69
C LEU A 82 1.19 15.10 7.88
N SER A 83 0.53 16.24 7.64
CA SER A 83 -0.43 16.79 8.60
C SER A 83 -1.66 15.90 8.71
N GLU A 84 -2.42 15.99 9.80
CA GLU A 84 -3.65 15.24 10.01
C GLU A 84 -4.63 15.41 8.84
N SER A 85 -4.88 16.66 8.41
CA SER A 85 -5.71 16.94 7.23
C SER A 85 -5.18 16.31 5.93
N SER A 86 -3.87 16.20 5.76
CA SER A 86 -3.27 15.56 4.59
C SER A 86 -3.39 14.04 4.64
N MET A 87 -3.34 13.46 5.84
CA MET A 87 -3.54 12.05 6.10
C MET A 87 -5.00 11.64 5.87
N ASP A 88 -5.97 12.45 6.33
CA ASP A 88 -7.40 12.21 6.07
C ASP A 88 -7.69 12.19 4.57
N LYS A 89 -7.23 13.21 3.84
CA LYS A 89 -7.38 13.27 2.38
C LYS A 89 -6.71 12.09 1.68
N LEU A 90 -5.55 11.64 2.17
CA LEU A 90 -4.86 10.48 1.62
C LEU A 90 -5.72 9.22 1.80
N PHE A 91 -6.22 8.98 3.02
CA PHE A 91 -7.03 7.80 3.33
C PHE A 91 -8.37 7.79 2.58
N ASP A 92 -9.02 8.94 2.42
CA ASP A 92 -10.25 9.09 1.65
C ASP A 92 -10.03 8.78 0.16
N LEU A 93 -8.94 9.29 -0.41
CA LEU A 93 -8.57 9.01 -1.80
C LEU A 93 -8.27 7.52 -2.01
N MET A 94 -7.48 6.91 -1.12
CA MET A 94 -7.18 5.48 -1.17
C MET A 94 -8.46 4.63 -1.13
N THR A 95 -9.33 4.94 -0.18
CA THR A 95 -10.59 4.21 0.03
C THR A 95 -11.51 4.38 -1.17
N THR A 96 -11.60 5.59 -1.72
CA THR A 96 -12.46 5.89 -2.89
C THR A 96 -11.93 5.22 -4.15
N GLY A 97 -10.61 5.28 -4.38
CA GLY A 97 -9.95 4.63 -5.52
C GLY A 97 -10.17 3.12 -5.51
N PHE A 98 -9.91 2.47 -4.38
CA PHE A 98 -10.12 1.02 -4.28
C PHE A 98 -11.60 0.62 -4.35
N LYS A 99 -12.50 1.38 -3.70
CA LYS A 99 -13.96 1.14 -3.82
C LYS A 99 -14.41 1.21 -5.27
N TYR A 100 -13.92 2.19 -6.03
CA TYR A 100 -14.24 2.32 -7.44
C TYR A 100 -13.77 1.09 -8.22
N GLN A 101 -12.52 0.64 -8.02
CA GLN A 101 -11.99 -0.57 -8.65
C GLN A 101 -12.83 -1.82 -8.34
N ILE A 102 -13.27 -1.99 -7.08
CA ILE A 102 -14.14 -3.11 -6.69
C ILE A 102 -15.50 -3.02 -7.41
N ILE A 103 -16.14 -1.85 -7.42
CA ILE A 103 -17.45 -1.66 -8.06
C ILE A 103 -17.38 -1.90 -9.58
N SER A 104 -16.24 -1.59 -10.18
CA SER A 104 -15.98 -1.85 -11.60
C SER A 104 -15.67 -3.32 -11.92
N CYS A 105 -15.44 -4.18 -10.92
CA CYS A 105 -15.22 -5.60 -11.15
C CYS A 105 -16.52 -6.29 -11.59
N SER A 106 -16.47 -6.91 -12.76
CA SER A 106 -17.52 -7.79 -13.29
C SER A 106 -17.34 -9.24 -12.82
N THR A 107 -16.14 -9.63 -12.38
CA THR A 107 -15.84 -10.98 -11.90
C THR A 107 -14.90 -10.96 -10.69
N PRO A 108 -14.96 -11.95 -9.78
CA PRO A 108 -14.06 -12.01 -8.62
C PRO A 108 -12.57 -12.13 -8.98
N SER A 109 -12.24 -12.73 -10.12
CA SER A 109 -10.85 -12.84 -10.59
C SER A 109 -10.22 -11.46 -10.87
N GLN A 110 -11.02 -10.48 -11.31
CA GLN A 110 -10.52 -9.12 -11.54
C GLN A 110 -10.01 -8.44 -10.27
N LEU A 111 -10.49 -8.85 -9.09
CA LEU A 111 -9.95 -8.35 -7.82
C LEU A 111 -8.51 -8.81 -7.59
N VAL A 112 -8.19 -10.03 -8.03
CA VAL A 112 -6.83 -10.55 -8.01
C VAL A 112 -5.98 -9.81 -9.02
N ASP A 113 -6.49 -9.54 -10.22
CA ASP A 113 -5.79 -8.75 -11.25
C ASP A 113 -5.46 -7.34 -10.74
N ILE A 114 -6.41 -6.67 -10.07
CA ILE A 114 -6.16 -5.37 -9.43
C ILE A 114 -5.03 -5.47 -8.40
N THR A 115 -5.05 -6.51 -7.56
CA THR A 115 -4.00 -6.73 -6.56
C THR A 115 -2.63 -6.95 -7.21
N LEU A 116 -2.57 -7.77 -8.26
CA LEU A 116 -1.36 -8.01 -9.06
C LEU A 116 -0.83 -6.72 -9.69
N ASN A 117 -1.72 -5.92 -10.28
CA ASN A 117 -1.36 -4.64 -10.86
C ASN A 117 -0.75 -3.69 -9.81
N HIS A 118 -1.32 -3.61 -8.61
CA HIS A 118 -0.74 -2.80 -7.52
C HIS A 118 0.66 -3.28 -7.14
N LEU A 119 0.86 -4.59 -7.03
CA LEU A 119 2.15 -5.20 -6.69
C LEU A 119 3.22 -4.97 -7.76
N ASP A 120 2.86 -5.13 -9.04
CA ASP A 120 3.76 -4.87 -10.16
C ASP A 120 4.17 -3.40 -10.22
N ASN A 121 3.25 -2.49 -9.95
CA ASN A 121 3.58 -1.06 -9.90
C ASN A 121 4.50 -0.73 -8.73
N ILE A 122 4.22 -1.25 -7.54
CA ILE A 122 5.14 -1.14 -6.38
C ILE A 122 6.53 -1.66 -6.74
N ARG A 123 6.62 -2.81 -7.41
CA ARG A 123 7.88 -3.38 -7.85
C ARG A 123 8.61 -2.46 -8.84
N ASN A 124 7.89 -1.84 -9.76
CA ASN A 124 8.46 -0.90 -10.72
C ASN A 124 8.98 0.39 -10.06
N MET A 125 8.32 0.89 -9.01
CA MET A 125 8.75 2.08 -8.26
C MET A 125 10.14 1.91 -7.63
N VAL A 126 10.48 0.68 -7.21
CA VAL A 126 11.75 0.36 -6.55
C VAL A 126 12.64 -0.56 -7.38
N LYS A 127 12.55 -0.50 -8.71
CA LYS A 127 13.32 -1.36 -9.64
C LYS A 127 14.84 -1.33 -9.42
N GLU A 128 15.37 -0.21 -8.90
CA GLU A 128 16.80 0.00 -8.67
C GLU A 128 17.26 -0.47 -7.28
N ASP A 129 16.34 -0.68 -6.33
CA ASP A 129 16.66 -1.11 -4.96
C ASP A 129 16.57 -2.64 -4.87
N GLN A 130 17.71 -3.32 -5.08
CA GLN A 130 17.79 -4.78 -5.05
C GLN A 130 17.36 -5.39 -3.70
N SER A 131 17.55 -4.68 -2.60
CA SER A 131 17.17 -5.16 -1.27
C SER A 131 15.65 -5.20 -1.14
N LEU A 132 14.97 -4.13 -1.56
CA LEU A 132 13.52 -4.08 -1.60
C LEU A 132 12.91 -5.07 -2.59
N GLN A 133 13.52 -5.25 -3.78
CA GLN A 133 13.07 -6.28 -4.73
C GLN A 133 13.05 -7.67 -4.09
N ARG A 134 14.11 -8.04 -3.35
CA ARG A 134 14.17 -9.32 -2.62
C ARG A 134 13.11 -9.41 -1.53
N LEU A 135 12.87 -8.33 -0.79
CA LEU A 135 11.84 -8.28 0.25
C LEU A 135 10.44 -8.53 -0.33
N LEU A 136 10.10 -7.84 -1.42
CA LEU A 136 8.81 -7.98 -2.11
C LEU A 136 8.61 -9.42 -2.62
N GLN A 137 9.64 -10.00 -3.23
CA GLN A 137 9.59 -11.37 -3.74
C GLN A 137 9.39 -12.42 -2.64
N GLN A 138 9.93 -12.19 -1.44
CA GLN A 138 9.80 -13.10 -0.30
C GLN A 138 8.44 -12.99 0.40
N THR A 139 7.82 -11.81 0.37
CA THR A 139 6.59 -11.54 1.11
C THR A 139 5.33 -11.81 0.32
N VAL A 140 5.39 -11.72 -1.02
CA VAL A 140 4.25 -11.99 -1.89
C VAL A 140 4.60 -13.15 -2.81
N VAL A 141 4.43 -14.36 -2.28
CA VAL A 141 4.47 -15.58 -3.09
C VAL A 141 3.05 -15.80 -3.62
N LEU A 142 2.82 -15.40 -4.87
CA LEU A 142 1.69 -15.87 -5.67
C LEU A 142 2.17 -17.02 -6.55
#